data_AF-A0A3D4Q990-F1
#
_entry.id   AF-A0A3D4Q990-F1
#
_cell.length_a   1.000
_cell.length_b   1.000
_cell.length_c   1.000
_cell.angle_alpha   90.00
_cell.angle_beta   90.00
_cell.angle_gamma   90.00
#
_symmetry.space_group_name_H-M   'P 1'
#
loop_
_entity.id
_entity.type
_entity.pdbx_description
1 polymer ?
#
loop_
_entity_poly.entity_id
_entity_poly.type
_entity_poly.pdbx_seq_one_letter_code
_entity_poly.pdbx_strand_id
1 'polypeptide(L)'
;MKFSTLITALGFALLGSMAVSVNAQTTTVASGCSWTLVSQQSGPSSAIITMACKLNGVSIATREQRYSAYSPATCSIQWVASGYTWSGSCNSAQILKIVPVQPASCSTGATTIYQPGPGTPAFNVAAFCGTGCPYSVQPQANYSYPPLKYTCL
;
A
#
# COMPACT_ATOMS: atom_id res chain seq x y z
N MET A 1 11.24 28.33 50.33
CA MET A 1 11.62 28.21 48.90
C MET A 1 11.14 26.85 48.37
N LYS A 2 10.21 26.89 47.41
CA LYS A 2 10.18 26.09 46.16
C LYS A 2 10.37 24.56 46.28
N PHE A 3 9.30 23.81 46.57
CA PHE A 3 9.27 22.34 46.35
C PHE A 3 7.95 21.81 45.76
N SER A 4 7.01 22.66 45.33
CA SER A 4 5.64 22.23 44.97
C SER A 4 5.29 22.31 43.48
N THR A 5 6.23 22.64 42.58
CA THR A 5 5.94 22.82 41.15
C THR A 5 6.50 21.73 40.23
N LEU A 6 7.19 20.71 40.77
CA LEU A 6 7.87 19.71 39.94
C LEU A 6 7.07 18.43 39.68
N ILE A 7 5.98 18.17 40.41
CA ILE A 7 5.22 16.91 40.30
C ILE A 7 4.07 17.03 39.29
N THR A 8 3.57 18.24 39.01
CA THR A 8 2.52 18.46 38.01
C THR A 8 3.03 18.48 36.56
N ALA A 9 4.34 18.54 36.34
CA ALA A 9 4.93 18.54 34.99
C ALA A 9 5.18 17.12 34.44
N LEU A 10 5.22 16.09 35.28
CA LEU A 10 5.39 14.70 34.81
C LEU A 10 4.08 13.99 34.44
N GLY A 11 2.91 14.59 34.73
CA GLY A 11 1.60 13.98 34.44
C GLY A 11 1.13 14.15 32.99
N PHE A 12 1.66 15.12 32.24
CA PHE A 12 1.19 15.45 30.88
C PHE A 12 2.06 14.89 29.74
N ALA A 13 3.19 14.24 30.05
CA ALA A 13 4.08 13.70 29.02
C ALA A 13 3.72 12.28 28.55
N LEU A 14 2.77 11.59 29.22
CA LEU A 14 2.42 10.19 28.93
C LEU A 14 1.14 9.98 28.10
N LEU A 15 0.59 11.03 27.49
CA LEU A 15 -0.55 10.92 26.56
C LEU A 15 -0.17 11.10 25.08
N GLY A 16 1.12 11.30 24.78
CA GLY A 16 1.60 11.66 23.44
C GLY A 16 1.86 10.50 22.47
N SER A 17 1.74 9.24 22.89
CA SER A 17 2.22 8.09 22.10
C SER A 17 1.14 7.07 21.81
N MET A 18 -0.01 7.53 21.36
CA MET A 18 -0.83 6.76 20.43
C MET A 18 -0.74 7.43 19.07
N ALA A 19 0.45 7.36 18.48
CA ALA A 19 0.55 7.22 17.05
C ALA A 19 -0.19 5.92 16.73
N VAL A 20 -1.50 6.02 16.53
CA VAL A 20 -2.26 4.97 15.89
C VAL A 20 -1.58 4.85 14.53
N SER A 21 -0.74 3.84 14.39
CA SER A 21 -0.38 3.30 13.09
C SER A 21 -1.71 2.93 12.47
N VAL A 22 -2.31 3.87 11.75
CA VAL A 22 -3.40 3.59 10.82
C VAL A 22 -2.70 2.77 9.76
N ASN A 23 -2.60 1.47 10.00
CA ASN A 23 -2.38 0.52 8.93
C ASN A 23 -3.54 0.82 7.99
N ALA A 24 -3.27 1.56 6.90
CA ALA A 24 -4.19 1.60 5.78
C ALA A 24 -4.45 0.14 5.47
N GLN A 25 -5.62 -0.38 5.89
CA GLN A 25 -5.97 -1.76 5.62
C GLN A 25 -5.90 -1.86 4.11
N THR A 26 -5.05 -2.74 3.59
CA THR A 26 -4.94 -2.96 2.15
C THR A 26 -5.67 -4.24 1.87
N THR A 27 -6.67 -4.19 0.99
CA THR A 27 -7.24 -5.39 0.39
C THR A 27 -6.52 -5.68 -0.91
N THR A 28 -6.63 -6.93 -1.35
CA THR A 28 -6.12 -7.34 -2.65
C THR A 28 -7.31 -7.80 -3.48
N VAL A 29 -7.44 -7.24 -4.68
CA VAL A 29 -8.50 -7.61 -5.63
C VAL A 29 -7.86 -8.16 -6.90
N ALA A 30 -8.54 -9.06 -7.61
CA ALA A 30 -8.03 -9.57 -8.88
C ALA A 30 -7.75 -8.40 -9.83
N SER A 31 -6.52 -8.32 -10.35
CA SER A 31 -6.14 -7.23 -11.28
C SER A 31 -6.86 -7.32 -12.63
N GLY A 32 -7.37 -8.51 -13.00
CA GLY A 32 -7.96 -8.78 -14.30
C GLY A 32 -6.94 -8.90 -15.44
N CYS A 33 -5.64 -8.92 -15.13
CA CYS A 33 -4.63 -9.09 -16.17
C CYS A 33 -4.66 -10.50 -16.75
N SER A 34 -4.27 -10.61 -18.03
CA SER A 34 -4.13 -11.89 -18.72
C SER A 34 -2.65 -12.16 -19.01
N TRP A 35 -2.21 -13.39 -18.77
CA TRP A 35 -0.87 -13.83 -19.11
C TRP A 35 -0.73 -13.98 -20.62
N THR A 36 0.22 -13.25 -21.19
CA THR A 36 0.53 -13.25 -22.62
C THR A 36 1.98 -13.65 -22.82
N LEU A 37 2.24 -14.42 -23.87
CA LEU A 37 3.61 -14.77 -24.26
C LEU A 37 4.35 -13.51 -24.70
N VAL A 38 5.55 -13.29 -24.16
CA VAL A 38 6.42 -12.16 -24.53
C VAL A 38 7.59 -12.64 -25.35
N SER A 39 8.22 -13.72 -24.91
CA SER A 39 9.33 -14.33 -25.63
C SER A 39 9.40 -15.81 -25.34
N GLN A 40 9.99 -16.52 -26.31
CA GLN A 40 10.33 -17.92 -26.18
C GLN A 40 11.73 -18.11 -26.76
N GLN A 41 12.58 -18.78 -26.00
CA GLN A 41 13.89 -19.23 -26.43
C GLN A 41 13.92 -20.75 -26.29
N SER A 42 14.34 -21.45 -27.33
CA SER A 42 14.49 -22.91 -27.29
C SER A 42 15.82 -23.31 -27.88
N GLY A 43 16.49 -24.24 -27.20
CA GLY A 43 17.69 -24.93 -27.66
C GLY A 43 17.46 -26.45 -27.69
N PRO A 44 18.48 -27.23 -28.08
CA PRO A 44 18.37 -28.68 -28.24
C PRO A 44 17.90 -29.43 -26.99
N SER A 45 18.17 -28.90 -25.79
CA SER A 45 17.88 -29.56 -24.51
C SER A 45 17.25 -28.63 -23.47
N SER A 46 16.84 -27.42 -23.87
CA SER A 46 16.25 -26.44 -22.95
C SER A 46 15.28 -25.51 -23.64
N ALA A 47 14.33 -24.98 -22.88
CA ALA A 47 13.46 -23.90 -23.35
C ALA A 47 13.20 -22.91 -22.21
N ILE A 48 13.10 -21.63 -22.55
CA ILE A 48 12.72 -20.55 -21.66
C ILE A 48 11.51 -19.85 -22.27
N ILE A 49 10.41 -19.82 -21.52
CA ILE A 49 9.17 -19.17 -21.91
C ILE A 49 8.94 -18.01 -20.94
N THR A 50 8.94 -16.79 -21.45
CA THR A 50 8.66 -15.59 -20.67
C THR A 50 7.27 -15.09 -21.00
N MET A 51 6.45 -14.93 -19.98
CA MET A 51 5.09 -14.39 -20.09
C MET A 51 4.94 -13.14 -19.25
N ALA A 52 4.15 -12.19 -19.73
CA ALA A 52 3.76 -10.99 -18.99
C ALA A 52 2.27 -10.99 -18.72
N CYS A 53 1.87 -10.62 -17.50
CA CYS A 53 0.49 -10.34 -17.19
C CYS A 53 0.19 -8.89 -17.59
N LYS A 54 -0.63 -8.73 -18.63
CA LYS A 54 -0.95 -7.41 -19.19
C LYS A 54 -2.34 -6.96 -18.75
N LEU A 55 -2.43 -5.72 -18.29
CA LEU A 55 -3.68 -5.01 -17.99
C LEU A 55 -3.70 -3.74 -18.84
N ASN A 56 -4.73 -3.58 -19.69
CA ASN A 56 -4.85 -2.43 -20.60
C ASN A 56 -3.58 -2.16 -21.44
N GLY A 57 -2.93 -3.23 -21.91
CA GLY A 57 -1.70 -3.13 -22.71
C GLY A 57 -0.40 -2.94 -21.92
N VAL A 58 -0.47 -2.67 -20.61
CA VAL A 58 0.70 -2.48 -19.74
C VAL A 58 1.03 -3.77 -19.01
N SER A 59 2.32 -4.16 -19.00
CA SER A 59 2.79 -5.29 -18.19
C SER A 59 2.79 -4.91 -16.71
N ILE A 60 2.13 -5.70 -15.87
CA ILE A 60 2.10 -5.51 -14.42
C ILE A 60 2.75 -6.66 -13.64
N ALA A 61 3.13 -7.74 -14.33
CA ALA A 61 3.95 -8.80 -13.79
C ALA A 61 4.61 -9.59 -14.92
N THR A 62 5.75 -10.21 -14.62
CA THR A 62 6.46 -11.10 -15.56
C THR A 62 6.77 -12.41 -14.85
N ARG A 63 6.57 -13.51 -15.56
CA ARG A 63 6.98 -14.85 -15.12
C ARG A 63 7.81 -15.53 -16.18
N GLU A 64 8.67 -16.43 -15.73
CA GLU A 64 9.55 -17.22 -16.58
C GLU A 64 9.43 -18.70 -16.22
N GLN A 65 9.23 -19.51 -17.24
CA GLN A 65 9.25 -20.97 -17.16
C GLN A 65 10.50 -21.48 -17.88
N ARG A 66 11.30 -22.28 -17.18
CA ARG A 66 12.48 -22.94 -17.73
C ARG A 66 12.25 -24.43 -17.78
N TYR A 67 12.45 -25.00 -18.95
CA TYR A 67 12.43 -26.42 -19.24
C TYR A 67 13.86 -26.88 -19.52
N SER A 68 14.20 -28.06 -19.02
CA SER A 68 15.48 -28.72 -19.27
C SER A 68 15.22 -30.21 -19.48
N ALA A 69 15.95 -30.84 -20.40
CA ALA A 69 15.90 -32.29 -20.58
C ALA A 69 16.44 -33.06 -19.36
N TYR A 70 17.27 -32.42 -18.54
CA TYR A 70 18.02 -33.05 -17.45
C TYR A 70 17.60 -32.57 -16.06
N SER A 71 16.65 -31.63 -15.98
CA SER A 71 16.22 -31.05 -14.71
C SER A 71 14.73 -30.74 -14.76
N PRO A 72 14.02 -30.83 -13.62
CA PRO A 72 12.60 -30.52 -13.59
C PRO A 72 12.35 -29.08 -14.04
N ALA A 73 11.22 -28.87 -14.70
CA ALA A 73 10.83 -27.54 -15.11
C ALA A 73 10.69 -26.61 -13.90
N THR A 74 11.21 -25.39 -14.01
CA THR A 74 11.11 -24.37 -12.97
C THR A 74 10.25 -23.22 -13.46
N CYS A 75 9.51 -22.60 -12.54
CA CYS A 75 8.72 -21.42 -12.83
C CYS A 75 9.00 -20.40 -11.73
N SER A 76 9.23 -19.14 -12.12
CA SER A 76 9.45 -18.04 -11.19
C SER A 76 8.73 -16.78 -11.66
N ILE A 77 8.16 -16.03 -10.70
CA ILE A 77 7.69 -14.66 -10.93
C ILE A 77 8.92 -13.77 -10.86
N GLN A 78 9.31 -13.22 -12.01
CA GLN A 78 10.52 -12.41 -12.15
C GLN A 78 10.30 -10.99 -11.65
N TRP A 79 9.08 -10.47 -11.80
CA TRP A 79 8.75 -9.10 -11.48
C TRP A 79 7.25 -8.92 -11.27
N VAL A 80 6.88 -8.01 -10.35
CA VAL A 80 5.51 -7.52 -10.15
C VAL A 80 5.59 -6.01 -9.97
N ALA A 81 4.71 -5.27 -10.63
CA ALA A 81 4.65 -3.82 -10.54
C ALA A 81 4.28 -3.35 -9.12
N SER A 82 4.74 -2.16 -8.74
CA SER A 82 4.34 -1.52 -7.49
C SER A 82 2.81 -1.37 -7.42
N GLY A 83 2.23 -1.62 -6.25
CA GLY A 83 0.77 -1.61 -6.07
C GLY A 83 0.08 -2.90 -6.50
N TYR A 84 0.85 -3.93 -6.85
CA TYR A 84 0.36 -5.28 -7.12
C TYR A 84 1.11 -6.31 -6.28
N THR A 85 0.47 -7.46 -6.09
CA THR A 85 1.05 -8.66 -5.50
C THR A 85 0.59 -9.88 -6.30
N TRP A 86 1.06 -11.07 -5.95
CA TRP A 86 0.65 -12.30 -6.61
C TRP A 86 0.27 -13.37 -5.57
N SER A 87 -0.60 -14.29 -5.97
CA SER A 87 -1.00 -15.44 -5.18
C SER A 87 -1.01 -16.71 -6.03
N GLY A 88 -1.03 -17.88 -5.37
CA GLY A 88 -1.06 -19.19 -6.02
C GLY A 88 0.32 -19.73 -6.38
N SER A 89 0.36 -20.68 -7.31
CA SER A 89 1.61 -21.22 -7.84
C SER A 89 2.07 -20.39 -9.03
N CYS A 90 3.36 -20.38 -9.38
CA CYS A 90 3.85 -19.58 -10.52
C CYS A 90 3.11 -19.89 -11.85
N ASN A 91 2.78 -21.16 -12.12
CA ASN A 91 2.07 -21.58 -13.33
C ASN A 91 0.60 -21.10 -13.35
N SER A 92 0.00 -20.92 -12.19
CA SER A 92 -1.37 -20.44 -12.00
C SER A 92 -1.45 -19.08 -11.31
N ALA A 93 -0.38 -18.30 -11.38
CA ALA A 93 -0.23 -17.10 -10.56
C ALA A 93 -1.31 -16.08 -10.90
N GLN A 94 -2.07 -15.67 -9.89
CA GLN A 94 -3.04 -14.61 -10.02
C GLN A 94 -2.41 -13.31 -9.54
N ILE A 95 -2.37 -12.30 -10.40
CA ILE A 95 -1.88 -10.97 -10.00
C ILE A 95 -3.05 -10.20 -9.39
N LEU A 96 -2.82 -9.72 -8.17
CA LEU A 96 -3.78 -8.97 -7.39
C LEU A 96 -3.34 -7.51 -7.30
N LYS A 97 -4.28 -6.58 -7.44
CA LYS A 97 -4.06 -5.16 -7.18
C LYS A 97 -4.22 -4.91 -5.69
N ILE A 98 -3.25 -4.24 -5.10
CA ILE A 98 -3.31 -3.74 -3.72
C ILE A 98 -4.17 -2.47 -3.75
N VAL A 99 -5.30 -2.50 -3.05
CA VAL A 99 -6.23 -1.39 -2.97
C VAL A 99 -6.30 -0.94 -1.51
N PRO A 100 -6.13 0.35 -1.23
CA PRO A 100 -6.46 0.87 0.09
C PRO A 100 -7.93 0.57 0.38
N VAL A 101 -8.20 -0.09 1.50
CA VAL A 101 -9.55 -0.25 2.01
C VAL A 101 -10.04 1.13 2.36
N GLN A 102 -10.99 1.62 1.58
CA GLN A 102 -11.80 2.73 2.04
C GLN A 102 -12.77 2.21 3.09
N PRO A 103 -13.04 2.99 4.15
CA PRO A 103 -14.13 2.72 5.06
C PRO A 103 -15.43 2.47 4.29
N ALA A 104 -16.13 1.37 4.59
CA ALA A 104 -17.41 1.02 3.96
C ALA A 104 -18.53 2.01 4.33
N SER A 105 -18.35 2.75 5.42
CA SER A 105 -19.21 3.83 5.90
C SER A 105 -18.34 5.01 6.35
N CYS A 106 -18.95 6.18 6.52
CA CYS A 106 -18.22 7.32 7.08
C CYS A 106 -17.67 6.98 8.46
N SER A 107 -16.37 7.17 8.64
CA SER A 107 -15.68 6.93 9.90
C SER A 107 -15.89 8.09 10.88
N THR A 108 -17.13 8.52 11.05
CA THR A 108 -17.53 9.70 11.85
C THR A 108 -16.90 9.65 13.24
N GLY A 109 -16.29 10.75 13.67
CA GLY A 109 -15.56 10.86 14.93
C GLY A 109 -14.11 10.37 14.89
N ALA A 110 -13.66 9.70 13.83
CA ALA A 110 -12.25 9.36 13.66
C ALA A 110 -11.42 10.63 13.44
N THR A 111 -10.28 10.69 14.12
CA THR A 111 -9.34 11.81 14.00
C THR A 111 -7.93 11.33 13.67
N THR A 112 -7.20 12.11 12.89
CA THR A 112 -5.77 11.89 12.65
C THR A 112 -5.05 13.21 12.48
N ILE A 113 -3.75 13.23 12.76
CA ILE A 113 -2.90 14.40 12.58
C ILE A 113 -1.92 14.07 11.46
N TYR A 114 -1.90 14.93 10.44
CA TYR A 114 -0.98 14.83 9.33
C TYR A 114 -0.04 16.03 9.33
N GLN A 115 1.26 15.76 9.20
CA GLN A 115 2.29 16.77 9.12
C GLN A 115 2.59 17.08 7.64
N PRO A 116 2.10 18.20 7.08
CA PRO A 116 2.51 18.63 5.75
C PRO A 116 3.97 19.10 5.79
N GLY A 117 4.63 19.05 4.64
CA GLY A 117 5.98 19.58 4.45
C GLY A 117 6.46 19.41 3.01
N PRO A 118 7.63 20.01 2.67
CA PRO A 118 8.25 19.79 1.38
C PRO A 118 8.55 18.30 1.18
N GLY A 119 8.01 17.70 0.12
CA GLY A 119 8.22 16.28 -0.20
C GLY A 119 7.35 15.30 0.59
N THR A 120 6.45 15.75 1.48
CA THR A 120 5.49 14.85 2.14
C THR A 120 4.38 14.45 1.17
N PRO A 121 4.05 13.15 1.04
CA PRO A 121 2.98 12.69 0.16
C PRO A 121 1.62 13.21 0.65
N ALA A 122 0.77 13.70 -0.26
CA ALA A 122 -0.53 14.28 0.08
C ALA A 122 -1.39 13.31 0.91
N PHE A 123 -2.00 13.81 1.99
CA PHE A 123 -2.89 13.03 2.82
C PHE A 123 -4.18 12.67 2.06
N ASN A 124 -4.50 11.39 1.96
CA ASN A 124 -5.73 10.92 1.32
C ASN A 124 -6.87 10.84 2.35
N VAL A 125 -7.61 11.94 2.49
CA VAL A 125 -8.75 12.03 3.41
C VAL A 125 -9.85 11.01 3.07
N ALA A 126 -10.08 10.72 1.80
CA ALA A 126 -11.09 9.74 1.38
C ALA A 126 -10.72 8.30 1.80
N ALA A 127 -9.42 7.98 1.88
CA ALA A 127 -8.97 6.70 2.42
C ALA A 127 -9.10 6.63 3.95
N PHE A 128 -9.14 7.78 4.63
CA PHE A 128 -9.28 7.87 6.08
C PHE A 128 -10.75 7.96 6.55
N CYS A 129 -11.53 8.86 5.97
CA CYS A 129 -12.93 9.11 6.36
C CYS A 129 -13.96 8.31 5.56
N GLY A 130 -13.61 7.81 4.38
CA GLY A 130 -14.54 7.26 3.40
C GLY A 130 -14.83 8.24 2.25
N THR A 131 -15.18 7.72 1.07
CA THR A 131 -15.52 8.54 -0.10
C THR A 131 -16.84 9.28 0.13
N GLY A 132 -16.85 10.60 -0.12
CA GLY A 132 -18.04 11.44 0.02
C GLY A 132 -18.40 11.78 1.47
N CYS A 133 -17.59 11.34 2.43
CA CYS A 133 -17.83 11.61 3.84
C CYS A 133 -17.39 13.03 4.22
N PRO A 134 -18.22 13.78 4.97
CA PRO A 134 -17.85 15.09 5.43
C PRO A 134 -16.67 14.99 6.39
N TYR A 135 -15.81 15.99 6.39
CA TYR A 135 -14.66 16.08 7.29
C TYR A 135 -14.36 17.54 7.63
N SER A 136 -13.72 17.76 8.77
CA SER A 136 -13.16 19.05 9.17
C SER A 136 -11.64 18.96 9.25
N VAL A 137 -10.98 20.08 8.97
CA VAL A 137 -9.52 20.20 9.05
C VAL A 137 -9.19 21.38 9.95
N GLN A 138 -8.35 21.15 10.96
CA GLN A 138 -7.95 22.16 11.93
C GLN A 138 -6.42 22.23 12.02
N PRO A 139 -5.78 23.36 11.69
CA PRO A 139 -4.35 23.54 11.93
C PRO A 139 -4.08 23.53 13.44
N GLN A 140 -3.05 22.78 13.86
CA GLN A 140 -2.65 22.65 15.26
C GLN A 140 -1.59 23.68 15.67
N ALA A 141 -1.05 24.45 14.73
CA ALA A 141 -0.02 25.45 14.99
C ALA A 141 -0.03 26.57 13.94
N ASN A 142 0.70 27.66 14.22
CA ASN A 142 0.81 28.85 13.36
C ASN A 142 2.22 28.95 12.74
N TYR A 143 2.56 28.05 11.83
CA TYR A 143 3.77 28.11 11.00
C TYR A 143 3.46 27.65 9.57
N SER A 144 4.40 27.79 8.62
CA SER A 144 4.15 27.59 7.18
C SER A 144 3.67 26.19 6.78
N TYR A 145 3.88 25.18 7.63
CA TYR A 145 3.44 23.80 7.41
C TYR A 145 2.88 23.18 8.69
N PRO A 146 1.79 23.72 9.25
CA PRO A 146 1.33 23.30 10.56
C PRO A 146 0.75 21.88 10.49
N PRO A 147 0.84 21.09 11.57
CA PRO A 147 0.21 19.78 11.62
C PRO A 147 -1.29 20.00 11.49
N LEU A 148 -1.92 19.28 10.56
CA LEU A 148 -3.34 19.40 10.28
C LEU A 148 -4.05 18.25 10.97
N LYS A 149 -5.00 18.57 11.87
CA LYS A 149 -5.91 17.59 12.45
C LYS A 149 -7.11 17.41 11.51
N TYR A 150 -7.28 16.21 10.99
CA TYR A 150 -8.44 15.79 10.22
C TYR A 150 -9.43 15.09 11.15
N THR A 151 -10.70 15.46 11.07
CA THR A 151 -11.79 14.82 11.82
C THR A 151 -12.92 14.48 10.86
N CYS A 152 -13.29 13.21 10.78
CA CYS A 152 -14.44 12.78 9.97
C CYS A 152 -15.74 13.18 10.69
N LEU A 153 -16.68 13.75 9.95
CA LEU A 153 -17.95 14.29 10.46
C LEU A 153 -19.12 13.31 10.27
#